data_AF-A0AA38HS93-F1
#
_entry.id   AF-A0AA38HS93-F1
#
_cell.length_a   1.000
_cell.length_b   1.000
_cell.length_c   1.000
_cell.angle_alpha   90.00
_cell.angle_beta   90.00
_cell.angle_gamma   90.00
#
_symmetry.space_group_name_H-M   'P 1'
#
loop_
_entity.id
_entity.type
_entity.pdbx_description
1 polymer ?
#
loop_
_entity_poly.entity_id
_entity_poly.type
_entity_poly.pdbx_seq_one_letter_code
_entity_poly.pdbx_strand_id
1 'polypeptide(L)'
;MGTIESYLKVVNNTNQDIIDTLVSSCDDHDWDANCRPDKNFQHQKIPAQGGSVSQRLELNKTASHCPFNMVLTFADGTADKFRIHQKHAFGCCPGFNHMERAHDITYSVSNENKPTLIIKIANTDQQAQNEEAEEKNREGEVALEAKNYETAIKKFDEALNLATQDSVSSKIKSSKSQAFNQFGEELLQKVWDLEADITEDKSQEIQDMLNQALKLFQDAEALSNSPKYRQNLTLVSLKIEGTRIFNEANDLEKEAFGMFDNGGGDSVAARNNYQEALVKFQEALKKFEEAMQLDPDKFEDCVSIARGHIEEVNKMIDDIERVGLNDFSGQEAEDDEMTTEDEDRIDVTLI
;
A
#
# COMPACT_ATOMS: atom_id res chain seq x y z
N MET A 1 46.24 10.79 -53.36
CA MET A 1 45.09 11.70 -53.16
C MET A 1 45.34 12.49 -51.89
N GLY A 2 44.89 13.75 -51.80
CA GLY A 2 45.03 14.52 -50.55
C GLY A 2 43.95 14.12 -49.55
N THR A 3 44.33 13.95 -48.28
CA THR A 3 43.38 13.71 -47.18
C THR A 3 43.18 14.98 -46.35
N ILE A 4 42.10 15.01 -45.58
CA ILE A 4 41.87 16.02 -44.54
C ILE A 4 41.56 15.31 -43.23
N GLU A 5 42.14 15.81 -42.14
CA GLU A 5 42.00 15.25 -40.81
C GLU A 5 40.73 15.77 -40.13
N SER A 6 39.97 14.87 -39.50
CA SER A 6 38.88 15.22 -38.58
C SER A 6 38.79 14.21 -37.42
N TYR A 7 37.92 14.47 -36.46
CA TYR A 7 37.64 13.56 -35.35
C TYR A 7 36.16 13.22 -35.30
N LEU A 8 35.87 11.99 -34.92
CA LEU A 8 34.54 11.56 -34.50
C LEU A 8 34.60 11.29 -33.01
N LYS A 9 33.69 11.89 -32.25
CA LYS A 9 33.51 11.65 -30.82
C LYS A 9 32.09 11.15 -30.57
N VAL A 10 31.97 10.01 -29.92
CA VAL A 10 30.68 9.48 -29.45
C VAL A 10 30.64 9.60 -27.93
N VAL A 11 29.59 10.22 -27.40
CA VAL A 11 29.38 10.48 -25.97
C VAL A 11 28.09 9.79 -25.54
N ASN A 12 28.20 8.94 -24.53
CA ASN A 12 27.09 8.21 -23.95
C ASN A 12 26.65 8.88 -22.64
N ASN A 13 25.55 9.63 -22.69
CA ASN A 13 24.92 10.24 -21.52
C ASN A 13 23.71 9.43 -21.04
N THR A 14 23.51 8.21 -21.54
CA THR A 14 22.49 7.30 -21.01
C THR A 14 22.93 6.72 -19.66
N ASN A 15 22.02 6.01 -19.00
CA ASN A 15 22.31 5.18 -17.83
C ASN A 15 22.76 3.76 -18.19
N GLN A 16 22.86 3.41 -19.48
CA GLN A 16 23.28 2.10 -19.96
C GLN A 16 24.64 2.16 -20.64
N ASP A 17 25.50 1.18 -20.41
CA ASP A 17 26.75 1.07 -21.16
C ASP A 17 26.46 0.75 -22.62
N ILE A 18 27.16 1.40 -23.55
CA ILE A 18 27.24 0.93 -24.94
C ILE A 18 28.28 -0.20 -24.93
N ILE A 19 27.82 -1.42 -25.13
CA ILE A 19 28.63 -2.64 -25.03
C ILE A 19 29.23 -3.07 -26.36
N ASP A 20 28.73 -2.54 -27.48
CA ASP A 20 29.25 -2.78 -28.82
C ASP A 20 28.91 -1.64 -29.77
N THR A 21 29.82 -1.38 -30.72
CA THR A 21 29.60 -0.45 -31.83
C THR A 21 29.93 -1.12 -33.16
N LEU A 22 29.01 -1.07 -34.11
CA LEU A 22 29.23 -1.60 -35.46
C LEU A 22 29.16 -0.46 -36.47
N VAL A 23 30.14 -0.37 -37.36
CA VAL A 23 30.19 0.69 -38.36
C VAL A 23 30.25 0.10 -39.76
N SER A 24 29.46 0.67 -40.68
CA SER A 24 29.35 0.17 -42.06
C SER A 24 29.07 1.31 -43.04
N SER A 25 29.00 0.97 -44.33
CA SER A 25 28.76 1.93 -45.42
C SER A 25 29.86 2.99 -45.57
N CYS A 26 31.10 2.61 -45.27
CA CYS A 26 32.29 3.38 -45.59
C CYS A 26 32.88 2.88 -46.92
N ASP A 27 33.15 3.76 -47.88
CA ASP A 27 33.83 3.39 -49.13
C ASP A 27 35.25 4.00 -49.22
N ASP A 28 36.11 3.40 -50.03
CA ASP A 28 37.51 3.87 -50.19
C ASP A 28 37.64 5.14 -51.03
N HIS A 29 36.55 5.61 -51.64
CA HIS A 29 36.55 6.88 -52.36
C HIS A 29 36.43 8.05 -51.38
N ASP A 30 35.57 7.92 -50.37
CA ASP A 30 35.25 8.95 -49.40
C ASP A 30 36.30 9.08 -48.30
N TRP A 31 37.04 8.01 -48.02
CA TRP A 31 37.92 7.90 -46.86
C TRP A 31 39.35 7.46 -47.22
N ASP A 32 40.32 7.82 -46.40
CA ASP A 32 41.63 7.16 -46.46
C ASP A 32 41.52 5.76 -45.87
N ALA A 33 42.08 4.77 -46.57
CA ALA A 33 41.93 3.36 -46.22
C ALA A 33 42.34 3.03 -44.78
N ASN A 34 43.23 3.78 -44.13
CA ASN A 34 43.76 3.44 -42.81
C ASN A 34 43.06 4.13 -41.62
N CYS A 35 42.33 5.22 -41.85
CA CYS A 35 41.68 5.98 -40.77
C CYS A 35 40.19 6.20 -41.05
N ARG A 36 39.48 5.08 -41.23
CA ARG A 36 38.03 5.03 -41.49
C ARG A 36 37.23 4.74 -40.23
N PRO A 37 35.95 5.16 -40.16
CA PRO A 37 35.07 4.84 -39.03
C PRO A 37 34.92 3.34 -38.75
N ASP A 38 34.84 2.51 -39.79
CA ASP A 38 34.69 1.04 -39.69
C ASP A 38 35.96 0.31 -39.24
N LYS A 39 37.08 1.03 -39.11
CA LYS A 39 38.32 0.51 -38.51
C LYS A 39 38.52 1.04 -37.10
N ASN A 40 38.18 2.30 -36.86
CA ASN A 40 38.51 2.99 -35.61
C ASN A 40 37.40 2.88 -34.56
N PHE A 41 36.14 2.72 -34.99
CA PHE A 41 34.96 2.63 -34.12
C PHE A 41 34.30 1.25 -34.13
N GLN A 42 34.98 0.22 -34.61
CA GLN A 42 34.46 -1.14 -34.57
C GLN A 42 34.67 -1.76 -33.18
N HIS A 43 33.62 -2.33 -32.60
CA HIS A 43 33.59 -2.99 -31.29
C HIS A 43 34.08 -2.14 -30.11
N GLN A 44 33.84 -0.83 -30.17
CA GLN A 44 34.14 0.06 -29.05
C GLN A 44 33.09 -0.12 -27.96
N LYS A 45 33.54 0.02 -26.71
CA LYS A 45 32.68 0.09 -25.53
C LYS A 45 32.72 1.49 -24.97
N ILE A 46 31.57 2.05 -24.64
CA ILE A 46 31.46 3.42 -24.16
C ILE A 46 30.64 3.39 -22.86
N PRO A 47 31.27 3.60 -21.69
CA PRO A 47 30.57 3.61 -20.41
C PRO A 47 29.42 4.62 -20.38
N ALA A 48 28.41 4.33 -19.57
CA ALA A 48 27.29 5.22 -19.26
C ALA A 48 27.74 6.55 -18.61
N GLN A 49 26.79 7.44 -18.36
CA GLN A 49 26.95 8.63 -17.51
C GLN A 49 28.09 9.58 -17.94
N GLY A 50 28.21 9.83 -19.24
CA GLY A 50 29.16 10.78 -19.83
C GLY A 50 30.44 10.14 -20.36
N GLY A 51 30.53 8.80 -20.39
CA GLY A 51 31.60 8.09 -21.06
C GLY A 51 31.69 8.49 -22.54
N SER A 52 32.90 8.50 -23.11
CA SER A 52 33.08 8.85 -24.51
C SER A 52 34.29 8.20 -25.15
N VAL A 53 34.22 8.00 -26.47
CA VAL A 53 35.34 7.57 -27.32
C VAL A 53 35.52 8.60 -28.43
N SER A 54 36.77 9.00 -28.68
CA SER A 54 37.13 9.94 -29.73
C SER A 54 38.23 9.34 -30.58
N GLN A 55 38.04 9.29 -31.91
CA GLN A 55 39.04 8.77 -32.84
C GLN A 55 39.30 9.75 -33.97
N ARG A 56 40.55 9.78 -34.41
CA ARG A 56 40.97 10.47 -35.62
C ARG A 56 40.44 9.75 -36.85
N LEU A 57 40.02 10.50 -37.85
CA LEU A 57 39.57 10.03 -39.15
C LEU A 57 40.25 10.84 -40.27
N GLU A 58 40.53 10.20 -41.39
CA GLU A 58 41.10 10.84 -42.58
C GLU A 58 40.11 10.72 -43.75
N LEU A 59 39.67 11.87 -44.25
CA LEU A 59 38.67 11.95 -45.31
C LEU A 59 39.36 12.30 -46.63
N ASN A 60 38.85 11.79 -47.74
CA ASN A 60 39.29 12.26 -49.04
C ASN A 60 38.90 13.73 -49.22
N LYS A 61 39.90 14.58 -49.53
CA LYS A 61 39.69 16.02 -49.72
C LYS A 61 38.66 16.32 -50.82
N THR A 62 38.59 15.47 -51.85
CA THR A 62 37.75 15.67 -53.05
C THR A 62 36.36 15.07 -52.96
N ALA A 63 36.11 14.13 -52.04
CA ALA A 63 34.79 13.52 -51.87
C ALA A 63 33.75 14.56 -51.45
N SER A 64 32.54 14.56 -52.00
CA SER A 64 31.52 15.54 -51.57
C SER A 64 30.80 15.12 -50.29
N HIS A 65 30.82 13.83 -49.99
CA HIS A 65 30.18 13.21 -48.83
C HIS A 65 31.16 12.23 -48.20
N CYS A 66 30.99 11.93 -46.92
CA CYS A 66 31.67 10.84 -46.24
C CYS A 66 30.67 10.21 -45.26
N PRO A 67 29.63 9.50 -45.75
CA PRO A 67 28.63 8.89 -44.90
C PRO A 67 29.20 7.66 -44.19
N PHE A 68 28.61 7.34 -43.06
CA PHE A 68 28.75 6.03 -42.42
C PHE A 68 27.45 5.71 -41.67
N ASN A 69 27.17 4.42 -41.52
CA ASN A 69 26.14 3.91 -40.63
C ASN A 69 26.79 3.44 -39.34
N MET A 70 26.18 3.72 -38.20
CA MET A 70 26.61 3.22 -36.91
C MET A 70 25.43 2.54 -36.20
N VAL A 71 25.70 1.37 -35.62
CA VAL A 71 24.81 0.67 -34.70
C VAL A 71 25.45 0.70 -33.32
N LEU A 72 24.70 1.13 -32.31
CA LEU A 72 25.08 1.13 -30.92
C LEU A 72 24.22 0.08 -30.21
N THR A 73 24.84 -0.87 -29.52
CA THR A 73 24.13 -1.86 -28.70
C THR A 73 24.35 -1.55 -27.22
N PHE A 74 23.27 -1.45 -26.45
CA PHE A 74 23.30 -1.09 -25.04
C PHE A 74 23.21 -2.33 -24.15
N ALA A 75 23.63 -2.19 -22.89
CA ALA A 75 23.66 -3.28 -21.91
C ALA A 75 22.27 -3.87 -21.59
N ASP A 76 21.21 -3.08 -21.74
CA ASP A 76 19.81 -3.50 -21.58
C ASP A 76 19.25 -4.23 -22.82
N GLY A 77 20.06 -4.39 -23.87
CA GLY A 77 19.69 -5.04 -25.12
C GLY A 77 19.01 -4.13 -26.13
N THR A 78 18.76 -2.86 -25.80
CA THR A 78 18.29 -1.88 -26.78
C THR A 78 19.38 -1.52 -27.77
N ALA A 79 18.98 -0.94 -28.91
CA ALA A 79 19.92 -0.52 -29.93
C ALA A 79 19.49 0.78 -30.60
N ASP A 80 20.47 1.57 -31.02
CA ASP A 80 20.28 2.67 -31.94
C ASP A 80 21.01 2.42 -33.24
N LYS A 81 20.37 2.79 -34.34
CA LYS A 81 20.98 2.74 -35.68
C LYS A 81 20.79 4.07 -36.36
N PHE A 82 21.88 4.69 -36.79
CA PHE A 82 21.82 5.96 -37.50
C PHE A 82 22.85 6.05 -38.63
N ARG A 83 22.63 7.01 -39.52
CA ARG A 83 23.54 7.42 -40.58
C ARG A 83 23.88 8.88 -40.41
N ILE A 84 25.14 9.25 -40.59
CA ILE A 84 25.61 10.64 -40.57
C ILE A 84 26.79 10.82 -41.51
N HIS A 85 27.07 12.07 -41.90
CA HIS A 85 28.20 12.44 -42.75
C HIS A 85 29.31 13.09 -41.93
N GLN A 86 30.52 12.54 -41.97
CA GLN A 86 31.67 13.10 -41.24
C GLN A 86 32.09 14.46 -41.78
N LYS A 87 31.81 14.76 -43.06
CA LYS A 87 32.03 16.10 -43.63
C LYS A 87 31.21 17.20 -42.95
N HIS A 88 30.20 16.85 -42.15
CA HIS A 88 29.50 17.82 -41.32
C HIS A 88 30.43 18.56 -40.35
N ALA A 89 31.51 17.91 -39.86
CA ALA A 89 32.53 18.55 -39.03
C ALA A 89 33.17 19.79 -39.69
N PHE A 90 33.12 19.88 -41.02
CA PHE A 90 33.66 21.00 -41.82
C PHE A 90 32.56 21.96 -42.32
N GLY A 91 31.36 21.91 -41.75
CA GLY A 91 30.23 22.74 -42.19
C GLY A 91 29.60 22.28 -43.50
N CYS A 92 29.88 21.04 -43.94
CA CYS A 92 29.22 20.44 -45.09
C CYS A 92 27.86 19.82 -44.70
N CYS A 93 27.25 19.11 -45.65
CA CYS A 93 25.97 18.43 -45.51
C CYS A 93 25.89 17.54 -44.25
N PRO A 94 24.93 17.80 -43.32
CA PRO A 94 24.80 17.02 -42.09
C PRO A 94 24.32 15.59 -42.33
N GLY A 95 23.39 15.41 -43.27
CA GLY A 95 22.84 14.11 -43.66
C GLY A 95 22.60 13.14 -42.49
N PHE A 96 21.84 13.55 -41.46
CA PHE A 96 21.50 12.67 -40.34
C PHE A 96 20.20 11.92 -40.61
N ASN A 97 20.22 10.61 -40.41
CA ASN A 97 19.04 9.76 -40.48
C ASN A 97 19.06 8.73 -39.35
N HIS A 98 18.10 8.81 -38.43
CA HIS A 98 17.92 7.86 -37.34
C HIS A 98 17.00 6.73 -37.80
N MET A 99 17.57 5.55 -38.04
CA MET A 99 16.88 4.39 -38.60
C MET A 99 16.22 3.51 -37.53
N GLU A 100 16.82 3.39 -36.35
CA GLU A 100 16.29 2.66 -35.20
C GLU A 100 16.56 3.49 -33.95
N ARG A 101 15.51 3.84 -33.21
CA ARG A 101 15.52 4.86 -32.17
C ARG A 101 15.08 4.29 -30.83
N ALA A 102 16.07 3.92 -30.02
CA ALA A 102 15.88 3.63 -28.60
C ALA A 102 16.14 4.88 -27.73
N HIS A 103 17.02 5.76 -28.17
CA HIS A 103 17.46 6.94 -27.40
C HIS A 103 17.36 8.24 -28.20
N ASP A 104 17.59 9.36 -27.53
CA ASP A 104 17.74 10.65 -28.19
C ASP A 104 19.19 10.86 -28.64
N ILE A 105 19.37 10.93 -29.96
CA ILE A 105 20.67 11.17 -30.58
C ILE A 105 20.71 12.61 -31.10
N THR A 106 21.67 13.35 -30.59
CA THR A 106 22.00 14.70 -31.07
C THR A 106 23.42 14.72 -31.60
N TYR A 107 23.71 15.67 -32.48
CA TYR A 107 25.06 15.86 -33.00
C TYR A 107 25.42 17.34 -33.06
N SER A 108 26.71 17.62 -32.88
CA SER A 108 27.25 18.98 -32.94
C SER A 108 28.67 18.95 -33.50
N VAL A 109 29.21 20.13 -33.83
CA VAL A 109 30.58 20.27 -34.31
C VAL A 109 31.41 21.08 -33.33
N SER A 110 32.69 20.75 -33.19
CA SER A 110 33.67 21.57 -32.47
C SER A 110 34.88 21.83 -33.36
N ASN A 111 35.36 23.08 -33.34
CA ASN A 111 36.52 23.55 -34.10
C ASN A 111 37.61 24.13 -33.20
N GLU A 112 37.53 23.93 -31.88
CA GLU A 112 38.47 24.53 -30.92
C GLU A 112 39.93 24.12 -31.16
N ASN A 113 40.15 22.90 -31.66
CA ASN A 113 41.48 22.39 -32.02
C ASN A 113 41.51 21.79 -33.44
N LYS A 114 40.62 20.83 -33.69
CA LYS A 114 40.49 20.16 -34.99
C LYS A 114 39.00 19.92 -35.28
N PRO A 115 38.58 19.91 -36.56
CA PRO A 115 37.20 19.64 -36.95
C PRO A 115 36.70 18.33 -36.36
N THR A 116 35.75 18.41 -35.44
CA THR A 116 35.25 17.25 -34.69
C THR A 116 33.74 17.16 -34.84
N LEU A 117 33.24 16.01 -35.30
CA LEU A 117 31.83 15.64 -35.22
C LEU A 117 31.61 14.96 -33.86
N ILE A 118 30.71 15.52 -33.05
CA ILE A 118 30.34 14.99 -31.74
C ILE A 118 28.93 14.43 -31.86
N ILE A 119 28.76 13.16 -31.50
CA ILE A 119 27.46 12.47 -31.41
C ILE A 119 27.21 12.24 -29.92
N LYS A 120 26.08 12.73 -29.42
CA LYS A 120 25.65 12.54 -28.03
C LYS A 120 24.40 11.70 -28.02
N ILE A 121 24.40 10.67 -27.20
CA ILE A 121 23.25 9.81 -26.95
C ILE A 121 22.77 10.06 -25.53
N ALA A 122 21.47 10.27 -25.36
CA ALA A 122 20.85 10.50 -24.06
C ALA A 122 19.53 9.72 -23.96
N ASN A 123 19.13 9.43 -22.72
CA ASN A 123 17.82 8.86 -22.45
C ASN A 123 16.73 9.79 -22.99
N THR A 124 15.66 9.19 -23.51
CA THR A 124 14.43 9.93 -23.81
C THR A 124 13.83 10.50 -22.52
N ASP A 125 13.00 11.54 -22.64
CA ASP A 125 12.26 12.10 -21.50
C ASP A 125 11.48 11.01 -20.73
N GLN A 126 10.94 10.03 -21.45
CA GLN A 126 10.19 8.92 -20.86
C GLN A 126 11.09 7.96 -20.05
N GLN A 127 12.28 7.63 -20.56
CA GLN A 127 13.26 6.82 -19.83
C GLN A 127 13.73 7.55 -18.57
N ALA A 128 14.05 8.84 -18.69
CA ALA A 128 14.45 9.68 -17.56
C ALA A 128 13.37 9.76 -16.47
N GLN A 129 12.08 9.90 -16.86
CA GLN A 129 10.96 9.89 -15.91
C GLN A 129 10.81 8.55 -15.19
N ASN A 130 10.95 7.42 -15.89
CA ASN A 130 10.88 6.11 -15.24
C ASN A 130 12.08 5.85 -14.32
N GLU A 131 13.26 6.33 -14.66
CA GLU A 131 14.43 6.28 -13.76
C GLU A 131 14.19 7.08 -12.48
N GLU A 132 13.62 8.28 -12.60
CA GLU A 132 13.23 9.07 -11.43
C GLU A 132 12.16 8.36 -10.61
N ALA A 133 11.17 7.73 -11.26
CA ALA A 133 10.15 6.92 -10.59
C ALA A 133 10.77 5.75 -9.80
N GLU A 134 11.71 5.03 -10.40
CA GLU A 134 12.42 3.93 -9.72
C GLU A 134 13.26 4.41 -8.55
N GLU A 135 13.87 5.59 -8.63
CA GLU A 135 14.58 6.18 -7.51
C GLU A 135 13.63 6.54 -6.36
N LYS A 136 12.48 7.16 -6.66
CA LYS A 136 11.45 7.41 -5.64
C LYS A 136 10.90 6.13 -5.03
N ASN A 137 10.77 5.07 -5.83
CA ASN A 137 10.42 3.75 -5.32
C ASN A 137 11.48 3.21 -4.33
N ARG A 138 12.77 3.33 -4.65
CA ARG A 138 13.86 2.95 -3.73
C ARG A 138 13.84 3.76 -2.44
N GLU A 139 13.66 5.08 -2.53
CA GLU A 139 13.48 5.95 -1.34
C GLU A 139 12.30 5.46 -0.47
N GLY A 140 11.20 5.05 -1.10
CA GLY A 140 10.03 4.49 -0.42
C GLY A 140 10.31 3.13 0.24
N GLU A 141 11.03 2.24 -0.43
CA GLU A 141 11.45 0.94 0.10
C GLU A 141 12.34 1.11 1.33
N VAL A 142 13.32 2.03 1.30
CA VAL A 142 14.16 2.37 2.46
C VAL A 142 13.33 2.91 3.62
N ALA A 143 12.36 3.80 3.35
CA ALA A 143 11.47 4.31 4.38
C ALA A 143 10.57 3.21 4.98
N LEU A 144 10.14 2.24 4.16
CA LEU A 144 9.35 1.09 4.60
C LEU A 144 10.16 0.17 5.52
N GLU A 145 11.41 -0.13 5.16
CA GLU A 145 12.34 -0.91 6.00
C GLU A 145 12.57 -0.23 7.36
N ALA A 146 12.59 1.11 7.38
CA ALA A 146 12.67 1.90 8.60
C ALA A 146 11.33 2.03 9.36
N LYS A 147 10.27 1.33 8.93
CA LYS A 147 8.89 1.43 9.45
C LYS A 147 8.30 2.85 9.43
N ASN A 148 8.83 3.74 8.60
CA ASN A 148 8.29 5.08 8.37
C ASN A 148 7.23 5.01 7.26
N TYR A 149 6.10 4.40 7.58
CA TYR A 149 5.07 4.04 6.60
C TYR A 149 4.49 5.24 5.84
N GLU A 150 4.25 6.37 6.52
CA GLU A 150 3.72 7.58 5.87
C GLU A 150 4.70 8.13 4.82
N THR A 151 6.00 8.17 5.16
CA THR A 151 7.03 8.59 4.21
C THR A 151 7.14 7.60 3.06
N ALA A 152 7.10 6.31 3.33
CA ALA A 152 7.14 5.26 2.31
C ALA A 152 5.99 5.42 1.31
N ILE A 153 4.75 5.51 1.80
CA ILE A 153 3.54 5.67 0.97
C ILE A 153 3.63 6.92 0.10
N LYS A 154 4.05 8.06 0.69
CA LYS A 154 4.25 9.31 -0.04
C LYS A 154 5.28 9.14 -1.17
N LYS A 155 6.37 8.43 -0.93
CA LYS A 155 7.40 8.18 -1.94
C LYS A 155 6.93 7.26 -3.06
N PHE A 156 6.12 6.25 -2.75
CA PHE A 156 5.47 5.44 -3.77
C PHE A 156 4.44 6.24 -4.59
N ASP A 157 3.75 7.21 -3.99
CA ASP A 157 2.87 8.12 -4.73
C ASP A 157 3.65 9.06 -5.67
N GLU A 158 4.75 9.65 -5.19
CA GLU A 158 5.68 10.42 -6.03
C GLU A 158 6.18 9.57 -7.21
N ALA A 159 6.55 8.31 -6.96
CA ALA A 159 7.00 7.37 -7.98
C ALA A 159 5.91 7.03 -9.01
N LEU A 160 4.69 6.73 -8.57
CA LEU A 160 3.57 6.40 -9.48
C LEU A 160 3.17 7.57 -10.38
N ASN A 161 3.32 8.81 -9.92
CA ASN A 161 3.04 10.00 -10.73
C ASN A 161 4.06 10.21 -11.86
N LEU A 162 5.26 9.65 -11.73
CA LEU A 162 6.34 9.72 -12.71
C LEU A 162 6.37 8.51 -13.65
N ALA A 163 5.91 7.34 -13.18
CA ALA A 163 5.97 6.11 -13.92
C ALA A 163 5.09 6.17 -15.18
N THR A 164 5.71 5.94 -16.34
CA THR A 164 5.02 5.89 -17.64
C THR A 164 5.08 4.51 -18.27
N GLN A 165 5.91 3.60 -17.73
CA GLN A 165 5.97 2.20 -18.14
C GLN A 165 5.14 1.32 -17.21
N ASP A 166 4.41 0.37 -17.78
CA ASP A 166 3.55 -0.56 -17.04
C ASP A 166 4.34 -1.47 -16.10
N SER A 167 5.54 -1.91 -16.51
CA SER A 167 6.42 -2.74 -15.68
C SER A 167 6.86 -2.00 -14.41
N VAL A 168 7.30 -0.74 -14.57
CA VAL A 168 7.71 0.14 -13.46
C VAL A 168 6.51 0.43 -12.56
N SER A 169 5.38 0.82 -13.15
CA SER A 169 4.13 1.08 -12.41
C SER A 169 3.67 -0.12 -11.59
N SER A 170 3.74 -1.33 -12.17
CA SER A 170 3.33 -2.57 -11.49
C SER A 170 4.24 -2.89 -10.30
N LYS A 171 5.55 -2.69 -10.45
CA LYS A 171 6.51 -2.86 -9.34
C LYS A 171 6.21 -1.89 -8.20
N ILE A 172 5.99 -0.61 -8.50
CA ILE A 172 5.70 0.41 -7.48
C ILE A 172 4.37 0.12 -6.78
N LYS A 173 3.32 -0.29 -7.51
CA LYS A 173 2.03 -0.70 -6.91
C LYS A 173 2.21 -1.86 -5.94
N SER A 174 3.06 -2.84 -6.28
CA SER A 174 3.41 -3.94 -5.39
C SER A 174 4.07 -3.43 -4.11
N SER A 175 5.12 -2.61 -4.21
CA SER A 175 5.80 -2.04 -3.03
C SER A 175 4.86 -1.18 -2.17
N LYS A 176 3.99 -0.38 -2.80
CA LYS A 176 2.98 0.43 -2.11
C LYS A 176 1.94 -0.43 -1.38
N SER A 177 1.46 -1.50 -2.01
CA SER A 177 0.50 -2.42 -1.39
C SER A 177 1.07 -3.10 -0.15
N GLN A 178 2.37 -3.44 -0.18
CA GLN A 178 3.08 -3.97 0.97
C GLN A 178 3.17 -2.95 2.10
N ALA A 179 3.47 -1.69 1.79
CA ALA A 179 3.53 -0.62 2.78
C ALA A 179 2.17 -0.39 3.47
N PHE A 180 1.08 -0.35 2.71
CA PHE A 180 -0.26 -0.26 3.26
C PHE A 180 -0.58 -1.44 4.19
N ASN A 181 -0.28 -2.67 3.75
CA ASN A 181 -0.55 -3.85 4.57
C ASN A 181 0.27 -3.85 5.87
N GLN A 182 1.57 -3.57 5.82
CA GLN A 182 2.41 -3.54 7.03
C GLN A 182 2.00 -2.42 8.00
N PHE A 183 1.59 -1.26 7.47
CA PHE A 183 1.09 -0.19 8.32
C PHE A 183 -0.25 -0.57 8.99
N GLY A 184 -1.15 -1.20 8.25
CA GLY A 184 -2.39 -1.74 8.81
C GLY A 184 -2.12 -2.77 9.91
N GLU A 185 -1.17 -3.69 9.70
CA GLU A 185 -0.74 -4.68 10.70
C GLU A 185 -0.20 -4.00 11.97
N GLU A 186 0.61 -2.94 11.83
CA GLU A 186 1.15 -2.19 12.98
C GLU A 186 0.06 -1.43 13.76
N LEU A 187 -0.91 -0.81 13.08
CA LEU A 187 -2.04 -0.15 13.75
C LEU A 187 -2.89 -1.15 14.50
N LEU A 188 -3.17 -2.30 13.87
CA LEU A 188 -3.93 -3.35 14.53
C LEU A 188 -3.17 -3.90 15.74
N GLN A 189 -1.83 -3.98 15.65
CA GLN A 189 -0.98 -4.31 16.80
C GLN A 189 -1.17 -3.37 17.98
N LYS A 190 -1.13 -2.06 17.70
CA LYS A 190 -1.36 -1.04 18.72
C LYS A 190 -2.76 -1.12 19.32
N VAL A 191 -3.78 -1.48 18.55
CA VAL A 191 -5.14 -1.67 19.09
C VAL A 191 -5.13 -2.74 20.18
N TRP A 192 -4.53 -3.90 19.94
CA TRP A 192 -4.46 -4.95 20.97
C TRP A 192 -3.65 -4.50 22.20
N ASP A 193 -2.55 -3.77 21.98
CA ASP A 193 -1.73 -3.25 23.09
C ASP A 193 -2.50 -2.23 23.93
N LEU A 194 -3.35 -1.40 23.31
CA LEU A 194 -4.21 -0.43 23.98
C LEU A 194 -5.38 -1.08 24.72
N GLU A 195 -6.00 -2.12 24.14
CA GLU A 195 -7.09 -2.86 24.78
C GLU A 195 -6.62 -3.61 26.04
N ALA A 196 -5.33 -4.00 26.10
CA ALA A 196 -4.73 -4.59 27.30
C ALA A 196 -4.47 -3.57 28.43
N ASP A 197 -4.47 -2.27 28.13
CA ASP A 197 -4.23 -1.19 29.09
C ASP A 197 -5.55 -0.64 29.66
N ILE A 198 -5.96 -1.17 30.81
CA ILE A 198 -7.22 -0.83 31.49
C ILE A 198 -7.19 0.50 32.26
N THR A 199 -6.15 1.32 32.12
CA THR A 199 -5.94 2.49 33.00
C THR A 199 -6.71 3.74 32.57
N GLU A 200 -7.10 3.85 31.29
CA GLU A 200 -7.81 5.00 30.72
C GLU A 200 -8.79 4.55 29.63
N ASP A 201 -9.89 5.28 29.46
CA ASP A 201 -10.82 5.04 28.35
C ASP A 201 -10.21 5.50 27.02
N LYS A 202 -9.74 4.54 26.23
CA LYS A 202 -9.13 4.75 24.90
C LYS A 202 -10.06 4.30 23.77
N SER A 203 -11.36 4.16 24.03
CA SER A 203 -12.31 3.58 23.08
C SER A 203 -12.35 4.31 21.75
N GLN A 204 -12.34 5.65 21.77
CA GLN A 204 -12.35 6.45 20.53
C GLN A 204 -11.04 6.31 19.73
N GLU A 205 -9.89 6.32 20.41
CA GLU A 205 -8.59 6.13 19.78
C GLU A 205 -8.49 4.76 19.09
N ILE A 206 -8.97 3.71 19.76
CA ILE A 206 -9.04 2.36 19.21
C ILE A 206 -9.92 2.32 17.96
N GLN A 207 -11.10 2.93 18.00
CA GLN A 207 -12.00 2.98 16.83
C GLN A 207 -11.39 3.72 15.65
N ASP A 208 -10.70 4.84 15.91
CA ASP A 208 -10.01 5.60 14.85
C ASP A 208 -8.89 4.77 14.22
N MET A 209 -8.08 4.07 15.03
CA MET A 209 -7.03 3.19 14.55
C MET A 209 -7.57 1.99 13.75
N LEU A 210 -8.66 1.37 14.20
CA LEU A 210 -9.31 0.26 13.49
C LEU A 210 -9.83 0.71 12.12
N ASN A 211 -10.49 1.87 12.04
CA ASN A 211 -10.98 2.43 10.79
C ASN A 211 -9.82 2.78 9.83
N GLN A 212 -8.72 3.31 10.37
CA GLN A 212 -7.52 3.57 9.58
C GLN A 212 -6.89 2.27 9.06
N ALA A 213 -6.75 1.24 9.90
CA ALA A 213 -6.24 -0.07 9.50
C ALA A 213 -7.12 -0.72 8.42
N LEU A 214 -8.44 -0.65 8.56
CA LEU A 214 -9.40 -1.11 7.55
C LEU A 214 -9.14 -0.49 6.19
N LYS A 215 -9.01 0.85 6.14
CA LYS A 215 -8.73 1.57 4.91
C LYS A 215 -7.40 1.15 4.28
N LEU A 216 -6.35 1.02 5.10
CA LEU A 216 -5.03 0.58 4.63
C LEU A 216 -5.09 -0.83 4.03
N PHE A 217 -5.79 -1.78 4.64
CA PHE A 217 -5.94 -3.12 4.07
C PHE A 217 -6.78 -3.14 2.78
N GLN A 218 -7.81 -2.29 2.68
CA GLN A 218 -8.57 -2.11 1.44
C GLN A 218 -7.67 -1.58 0.31
N ASP A 219 -6.86 -0.57 0.60
CA ASP A 219 -5.94 0.03 -0.36
C ASP A 219 -4.85 -0.98 -0.79
N ALA A 220 -4.36 -1.81 0.13
CA ALA A 220 -3.40 -2.88 -0.17
C ALA A 220 -4.00 -3.96 -1.10
N GLU A 221 -5.23 -4.40 -0.81
CA GLU A 221 -5.93 -5.42 -1.61
C GLU A 221 -6.30 -4.89 -3.00
N ALA A 222 -6.73 -3.62 -3.10
CA ALA A 222 -7.05 -2.99 -4.38
C ALA A 222 -5.84 -2.94 -5.32
N LEU A 223 -4.61 -2.85 -4.78
CA LEU A 223 -3.38 -2.76 -5.56
C LEU A 223 -2.80 -4.13 -5.97
N SER A 224 -3.01 -5.19 -5.18
CA SER A 224 -2.30 -6.47 -5.36
C SER A 224 -3.18 -7.72 -5.40
N ASN A 225 -4.42 -7.66 -4.94
CA ASN A 225 -5.37 -8.78 -4.89
C ASN A 225 -4.80 -10.03 -4.19
N SER A 226 -4.10 -9.83 -3.08
CA SER A 226 -3.29 -10.83 -2.38
C SER A 226 -4.15 -11.60 -1.37
N PRO A 227 -4.14 -12.95 -1.37
CA PRO A 227 -4.84 -13.73 -0.35
C PRO A 227 -4.48 -13.34 1.09
N LYS A 228 -3.22 -12.99 1.35
CA LYS A 228 -2.78 -12.52 2.68
C LYS A 228 -3.49 -11.20 3.05
N TYR A 229 -3.58 -10.26 2.11
CA TYR A 229 -4.18 -8.95 2.39
C TYR A 229 -5.69 -9.05 2.56
N ARG A 230 -6.36 -9.95 1.82
CA ARG A 230 -7.76 -10.31 2.10
C ARG A 230 -7.97 -10.88 3.50
N GLN A 231 -7.07 -11.74 3.97
CA GLN A 231 -7.18 -12.29 5.32
C GLN A 231 -7.08 -11.17 6.36
N ASN A 232 -6.10 -10.27 6.24
CA ASN A 232 -5.97 -9.12 7.14
C ASN A 232 -7.19 -8.18 7.09
N LEU A 233 -7.70 -7.90 5.89
CA LEU A 233 -8.93 -7.12 5.69
C LEU A 233 -10.15 -7.78 6.37
N THR A 234 -10.27 -9.10 6.23
CA THR A 234 -11.34 -9.87 6.88
C THR A 234 -11.21 -9.81 8.40
N LEU A 235 -10.00 -9.99 8.92
CA LEU A 235 -9.70 -9.99 10.35
C LEU A 235 -10.05 -8.64 10.99
N VAL A 236 -9.62 -7.52 10.41
CA VAL A 236 -9.98 -6.19 10.96
C VAL A 236 -11.48 -5.90 10.86
N SER A 237 -12.15 -6.38 9.79
CA SER A 237 -13.60 -6.19 9.63
C SER A 237 -14.38 -6.93 10.71
N LEU A 238 -13.99 -8.18 11.00
CA LEU A 238 -14.57 -8.97 12.07
C LEU A 238 -14.32 -8.34 13.44
N LYS A 239 -13.12 -7.80 13.69
CA LYS A 239 -12.82 -7.07 14.94
C LYS A 239 -13.73 -5.86 15.11
N ILE A 240 -13.84 -5.00 14.08
CA ILE A 240 -14.71 -3.82 14.12
C ILE A 240 -16.16 -4.21 14.37
N GLU A 241 -16.68 -5.19 13.62
CA GLU A 241 -18.07 -5.62 13.74
C GLU A 241 -18.36 -6.25 15.11
N GLY A 242 -17.47 -7.14 15.58
CA GLY A 242 -17.59 -7.77 16.89
C GLY A 242 -17.55 -6.75 18.03
N THR A 243 -16.59 -5.81 18.02
CA THR A 243 -16.50 -4.76 19.04
C THR A 243 -17.72 -3.84 19.03
N ARG A 244 -18.24 -3.47 17.85
CA ARG A 244 -19.47 -2.65 17.77
C ARG A 244 -20.66 -3.36 18.42
N ILE A 245 -20.90 -4.63 18.06
CA ILE A 245 -22.03 -5.40 18.59
C ILE A 245 -21.87 -5.62 20.10
N PHE A 246 -20.64 -5.89 20.56
CA PHE A 246 -20.33 -6.05 21.98
C PHE A 246 -20.63 -4.77 22.79
N ASN A 247 -20.28 -3.61 22.26
CA ASN A 247 -20.58 -2.33 22.92
C ASN A 247 -22.10 -2.04 22.97
N GLU A 248 -22.84 -2.35 21.90
CA GLU A 248 -24.31 -2.26 21.92
C GLU A 248 -24.93 -3.18 22.98
N ALA A 249 -24.37 -4.37 23.18
CA ALA A 249 -24.81 -5.28 24.23
C ALA A 249 -24.53 -4.70 25.63
N ASN A 250 -23.35 -4.14 25.85
CA ASN A 250 -23.00 -3.47 27.11
C ASN A 250 -23.93 -2.30 27.44
N ASP A 251 -24.37 -1.53 26.44
CA ASP A 251 -25.27 -0.40 26.67
C ASP A 251 -26.67 -0.89 27.08
N LEU A 252 -27.19 -1.94 26.43
CA LEU A 252 -28.44 -2.59 26.84
C LEU A 252 -28.36 -3.20 28.24
N GLU A 253 -27.24 -3.83 28.57
CA GLU A 253 -26.98 -4.42 29.89
C GLU A 253 -27.00 -3.32 30.98
N LYS A 254 -26.31 -2.20 30.75
CA LYS A 254 -26.32 -1.05 31.67
C LYS A 254 -27.72 -0.46 31.86
N GLU A 255 -28.49 -0.33 30.77
CA GLU A 255 -29.88 0.13 30.85
C GLU A 255 -30.74 -0.84 31.67
N ALA A 256 -30.62 -2.14 31.42
CA ALA A 256 -31.34 -3.18 32.15
C ALA A 256 -31.01 -3.15 33.66
N PHE A 257 -29.73 -3.02 33.98
CA PHE A 257 -29.27 -2.89 35.36
C PHE A 257 -29.87 -1.66 36.05
N GLY A 258 -29.86 -0.51 35.39
CA GLY A 258 -30.45 0.73 35.92
C GLY A 258 -31.97 0.63 36.15
N MET A 259 -32.69 -0.18 35.37
CA MET A 259 -34.11 -0.46 35.60
C MET A 259 -34.33 -1.37 36.81
N PHE A 260 -33.49 -2.41 36.98
CA PHE A 260 -33.67 -3.40 38.04
C PHE A 260 -33.25 -2.89 39.43
N ASP A 261 -32.11 -2.18 39.54
CA ASP A 261 -31.49 -1.82 40.84
C ASP A 261 -32.18 -0.64 41.56
N ASN A 262 -32.96 0.19 40.84
CA ASN A 262 -33.61 1.38 41.42
C ASN A 262 -34.85 1.10 42.30
N GLY A 263 -34.96 -0.10 42.90
CA GLY A 263 -35.88 -0.38 44.02
C GLY A 263 -37.38 -0.30 43.70
N GLY A 264 -37.76 -0.43 42.42
CA GLY A 264 -39.16 -0.45 41.97
C GLY A 264 -39.34 -0.38 40.45
N GLY A 265 -38.30 -0.68 39.67
CA GLY A 265 -38.37 -0.57 38.21
C GLY A 265 -39.06 -1.77 37.56
N ASP A 266 -39.48 -1.54 36.32
CA ASP A 266 -40.20 -2.51 35.48
C ASP A 266 -39.33 -3.74 35.21
N SER A 267 -39.52 -4.79 36.00
CA SER A 267 -38.78 -6.06 35.92
C SER A 267 -38.97 -6.76 34.57
N VAL A 268 -40.09 -6.51 33.89
CA VAL A 268 -40.35 -7.01 32.53
C VAL A 268 -39.49 -6.25 31.53
N ALA A 269 -39.42 -4.92 31.62
CA ALA A 269 -38.55 -4.12 30.77
C ALA A 269 -37.06 -4.46 30.98
N ALA A 270 -36.61 -4.58 32.22
CA ALA A 270 -35.24 -5.00 32.54
C ALA A 270 -34.91 -6.38 31.95
N ARG A 271 -35.82 -7.35 32.11
CA ARG A 271 -35.65 -8.70 31.53
C ARG A 271 -35.55 -8.64 30.00
N ASN A 272 -36.39 -7.86 29.34
CA ASN A 272 -36.36 -7.72 27.88
C ASN A 272 -35.01 -7.13 27.41
N ASN A 273 -34.49 -6.09 28.10
CA ASN A 273 -33.19 -5.52 27.76
C ASN A 273 -32.03 -6.50 27.99
N TYR A 274 -32.04 -7.28 29.08
CA TYR A 274 -31.04 -8.33 29.28
C TYR A 274 -31.13 -9.44 28.21
N GLN A 275 -32.34 -9.83 27.80
CA GLN A 275 -32.51 -10.79 26.71
C GLN A 275 -31.97 -10.26 25.38
N GLU A 276 -32.18 -8.98 25.08
CA GLU A 276 -31.61 -8.35 23.88
C GLU A 276 -30.08 -8.24 23.96
N ALA A 277 -29.54 -7.85 25.13
CA ALA A 277 -28.10 -7.82 25.38
C ALA A 277 -27.48 -9.22 25.19
N LEU A 278 -28.11 -10.27 25.70
CA LEU A 278 -27.66 -11.65 25.55
C LEU A 278 -27.54 -12.07 24.08
N VAL A 279 -28.55 -11.76 23.26
CA VAL A 279 -28.53 -12.04 21.82
C VAL A 279 -27.35 -11.32 21.16
N LYS A 280 -27.13 -10.04 21.48
CA LYS A 280 -26.01 -9.28 20.92
C LYS A 280 -24.65 -9.80 21.39
N PHE A 281 -24.48 -10.17 22.65
CA PHE A 281 -23.23 -10.79 23.10
C PHE A 281 -22.94 -12.10 22.37
N GLN A 282 -23.96 -12.91 22.08
CA GLN A 282 -23.82 -14.13 21.27
C GLN A 282 -23.43 -13.82 19.82
N GLU A 283 -24.00 -12.77 19.22
CA GLU A 283 -23.61 -12.30 17.89
C GLU A 283 -22.16 -11.81 17.86
N ALA A 284 -21.74 -11.02 18.86
CA ALA A 284 -20.36 -10.57 19.00
C ALA A 284 -19.38 -11.73 19.20
N LEU A 285 -19.72 -12.69 20.07
CA LEU A 285 -18.95 -13.92 20.28
C LEU A 285 -18.72 -14.65 18.97
N LYS A 286 -19.75 -14.82 18.15
CA LYS A 286 -19.62 -15.48 16.84
C LYS A 286 -18.62 -14.76 15.93
N LYS A 287 -18.62 -13.42 15.90
CA LYS A 287 -17.64 -12.64 15.11
C LYS A 287 -16.22 -12.84 15.60
N PHE A 288 -16.02 -12.85 16.93
CA PHE A 288 -14.71 -13.10 17.51
C PHE A 288 -14.25 -14.55 17.28
N GLU A 289 -15.14 -15.54 17.33
CA GLU A 289 -14.82 -16.93 17.00
C GLU A 289 -14.45 -17.11 15.52
N GLU A 290 -15.14 -16.44 14.59
CA GLU A 290 -14.77 -16.39 13.16
C GLU A 290 -13.37 -15.78 12.97
N ALA A 291 -13.05 -14.71 13.71
CA ALA A 291 -11.74 -14.08 13.64
C ALA A 291 -10.63 -14.94 14.29
N MET A 292 -10.94 -15.63 15.38
CA MET A 292 -10.03 -16.57 16.06
C MET A 292 -9.65 -17.76 15.16
N GLN A 293 -10.50 -18.14 14.20
CA GLN A 293 -10.10 -19.14 13.18
C GLN A 293 -8.99 -18.62 12.25
N LEU A 294 -8.88 -17.30 12.08
CA LEU A 294 -7.87 -16.66 11.23
C LEU A 294 -6.59 -16.33 12.01
N ASP A 295 -6.73 -15.94 13.27
CA ASP A 295 -5.62 -15.62 14.18
C ASP A 295 -5.98 -15.99 15.63
N PRO A 296 -5.68 -17.22 16.06
CA PRO A 296 -6.11 -17.74 17.36
C PRO A 296 -5.62 -16.91 18.55
N ASP A 297 -4.36 -16.47 18.51
CA ASP A 297 -3.70 -15.83 19.64
C ASP A 297 -4.22 -14.41 19.90
N LYS A 298 -4.81 -13.76 18.89
CA LYS A 298 -5.27 -12.37 18.97
C LYS A 298 -6.71 -12.19 19.45
N PHE A 299 -7.53 -13.23 19.38
CA PHE A 299 -8.96 -13.16 19.70
C PHE A 299 -9.40 -14.00 20.89
N GLU A 300 -8.50 -14.78 21.50
CA GLU A 300 -8.80 -15.60 22.69
C GLU A 300 -9.41 -14.75 23.81
N ASP A 301 -8.81 -13.59 24.12
CA ASP A 301 -9.32 -12.69 25.16
C ASP A 301 -10.70 -12.14 24.82
N CYS A 302 -10.93 -11.74 23.56
CA CYS A 302 -12.24 -11.24 23.11
C CYS A 302 -13.34 -12.30 23.26
N VAL A 303 -13.02 -13.55 22.89
CA VAL A 303 -13.92 -14.71 23.03
C VAL A 303 -14.18 -15.00 24.51
N SER A 304 -13.14 -14.99 25.34
CA SER A 304 -13.27 -15.24 26.79
C SER A 304 -14.13 -14.18 27.47
N ILE A 305 -13.90 -12.90 27.17
CA ILE A 305 -14.67 -11.78 27.73
C ILE A 305 -16.14 -11.90 27.29
N ALA A 306 -16.41 -12.12 26.01
CA ALA A 306 -17.78 -12.26 25.52
C ALA A 306 -18.54 -13.42 26.19
N ARG A 307 -17.87 -14.56 26.42
CA ARG A 307 -18.46 -15.69 27.17
C ARG A 307 -18.76 -15.33 28.61
N GLY A 308 -17.87 -14.61 29.29
CA GLY A 308 -18.10 -14.12 30.66
C GLY A 308 -19.36 -13.25 30.76
N HIS A 309 -19.52 -12.27 29.88
CA HIS A 309 -20.73 -11.43 29.85
C HIS A 309 -22.00 -12.24 29.56
N ILE A 310 -21.94 -13.22 28.65
CA ILE A 310 -23.07 -14.13 28.39
C ILE A 310 -23.48 -14.87 29.67
N GLU A 311 -22.51 -15.38 30.44
CA GLU A 311 -22.78 -16.08 31.70
C GLU A 311 -23.40 -15.15 32.75
N GLU A 312 -22.87 -13.93 32.89
CA GLU A 312 -23.38 -12.92 33.83
C GLU A 312 -24.81 -12.46 33.48
N VAL A 313 -25.07 -12.15 32.22
CA VAL A 313 -26.42 -11.74 31.76
C VAL A 313 -27.44 -12.86 31.95
N ASN A 314 -27.08 -14.12 31.66
CA ASN A 314 -27.98 -15.25 31.91
C ASN A 314 -28.34 -15.36 33.40
N LYS A 315 -27.37 -15.17 34.29
CA LYS A 315 -27.61 -15.17 35.73
C LYS A 315 -28.57 -14.04 36.14
N MET A 316 -28.41 -12.84 35.57
CA MET A 316 -29.32 -11.72 35.86
C MET A 316 -30.76 -12.00 35.39
N ILE A 317 -30.92 -12.63 34.23
CA ILE A 317 -32.24 -13.06 33.73
C ILE A 317 -32.89 -14.05 34.72
N ASP A 318 -32.14 -15.07 35.16
CA ASP A 318 -32.62 -16.07 36.12
C ASP A 318 -33.02 -15.42 37.47
N ASP A 319 -32.23 -14.46 37.95
CA ASP A 319 -32.50 -13.77 39.21
C ASP A 319 -33.76 -12.90 39.12
N ILE A 320 -33.98 -12.19 38.00
CA ILE A 320 -35.24 -11.45 37.76
C ILE A 320 -36.45 -12.40 37.76
N GLU A 321 -36.33 -13.55 37.10
CA GLU A 321 -37.41 -14.55 37.04
C GLU A 321 -37.76 -15.11 38.44
N ARG A 322 -36.75 -15.32 39.30
CA ARG A 322 -36.97 -15.75 40.69
C ARG A 322 -37.66 -14.69 41.53
N VAL A 323 -37.27 -13.42 41.41
CA VAL A 323 -37.91 -12.32 42.14
C VAL A 323 -39.36 -12.15 41.70
N GLY A 324 -39.64 -12.19 40.39
CA GLY A 324 -41.00 -12.10 39.86
C GLY A 324 -41.94 -13.24 40.30
N LEU A 325 -41.41 -14.44 40.56
CA LEU A 325 -42.19 -15.57 41.10
C LEU A 325 -42.53 -15.39 42.59
N ASN A 326 -41.65 -14.74 43.37
CA ASN A 326 -41.89 -14.52 44.81
C ASN A 326 -42.95 -13.44 45.06
N ASP A 327 -43.02 -12.38 44.24
CA ASP A 327 -44.05 -11.34 44.34
C ASP A 327 -45.47 -11.87 44.07
N PHE A 328 -45.61 -12.92 43.26
CA PHE A 328 -46.90 -13.58 43.00
C PHE A 328 -47.35 -14.53 44.13
N SER A 329 -46.44 -14.99 44.98
CA SER A 329 -46.74 -15.94 46.06
C SER A 329 -47.15 -15.28 47.38
N GLY A 330 -47.07 -13.95 47.47
CA GLY A 330 -47.37 -13.17 48.69
C GLY A 330 -48.77 -12.56 48.79
N GLN A 331 -49.67 -12.80 47.83
CA GLN A 331 -51.02 -12.19 47.79
C GLN A 331 -52.20 -13.11 48.16
N GLU A 332 -51.95 -14.35 48.59
CA GLU A 332 -53.02 -15.25 49.09
C GLU A 332 -52.71 -15.77 50.50
N ALA A 333 -52.84 -14.90 51.53
CA ALA A 333 -53.12 -15.33 52.90
C ALA A 333 -53.35 -14.11 53.81
N GLU A 334 -54.49 -13.44 53.69
CA GLU A 334 -55.10 -12.70 54.81
C GLU A 334 -56.51 -12.28 54.41
N ASP A 335 -57.50 -13.14 54.70
CA ASP A 335 -58.86 -12.75 55.05
C ASP A 335 -59.66 -14.02 55.39
N ASP A 336 -59.62 -14.42 56.66
CA ASP A 336 -60.77 -15.02 57.35
C ASP A 336 -60.43 -15.22 58.84
N GLU A 337 -60.67 -14.20 59.65
CA GLU A 337 -61.28 -14.38 60.97
C GLU A 337 -61.91 -13.05 61.42
N MET A 338 -63.13 -12.82 60.96
CA MET A 338 -63.99 -11.74 61.39
C MET A 338 -64.44 -12.00 62.83
N THR A 339 -63.93 -11.19 63.76
CA THR A 339 -64.44 -11.06 65.12
C THR A 339 -65.82 -10.40 65.09
N THR A 340 -66.82 -11.05 65.68
CA THR A 340 -68.10 -10.42 66.03
C THR A 340 -68.22 -10.34 67.54
N GLU A 341 -67.97 -9.15 68.09
CA GLU A 341 -68.62 -8.70 69.31
C GLU A 341 -69.86 -7.90 68.89
N ASP A 342 -71.02 -8.21 69.46
CA ASP A 342 -71.89 -7.16 69.99
C ASP A 342 -72.92 -7.73 70.97
N GLU A 343 -73.04 -6.98 72.06
CA GLU A 343 -73.84 -7.21 73.25
C GLU A 343 -75.35 -7.02 73.00
N ASP A 344 -76.21 -7.76 73.73
CA ASP A 344 -77.36 -7.14 74.40
C ASP A 344 -78.06 -8.10 75.39
N ARG A 345 -77.79 -7.85 76.68
CA ARG A 345 -78.73 -7.48 77.76
C ARG A 345 -80.05 -8.25 78.02
N ILE A 346 -80.23 -8.54 79.33
CA ILE A 346 -81.45 -8.63 80.18
C ILE A 346 -81.95 -10.03 80.59
N ASP A 347 -81.49 -10.42 81.79
CA ASP A 347 -82.23 -10.71 83.04
C ASP A 347 -83.30 -11.83 83.10
N VAL A 348 -83.49 -12.31 84.35
CA VAL A 348 -84.63 -13.06 84.93
C VAL A 348 -84.31 -14.51 85.41
N THR A 349 -83.86 -14.59 86.68
CA THR A 349 -84.56 -15.27 87.81
C THR A 349 -84.20 -16.71 88.24
N LEU A 350 -83.89 -16.83 89.56
CA LEU A 350 -84.15 -17.89 90.58
C LEU A 350 -84.17 -19.37 90.11
N ILE A 351 -83.46 -20.30 90.75
CA ILE A 351 -83.54 -20.75 92.17
C ILE A 351 -82.18 -21.29 92.63
#